data_AF-A0AAV7ERR6-F1
#
_entry.id   AF-A0AAV7ERR6-F1
#
_cell.length_a   1.000
_cell.length_b   1.000
_cell.length_c   1.000
_cell.angle_alpha   90.00
_cell.angle_beta   90.00
_cell.angle_gamma   90.00
#
_symmetry.space_group_name_H-M   'P 1'
#
loop_
_entity.id
_entity.type
_entity.pdbx_description
1 polymer ?
#
loop_
_entity_poly.entity_id
_entity_poly.type
_entity_poly.pdbx_seq_one_letter_code
_entity_poly.pdbx_strand_id
1 'polypeptide(L)'
;MASYMKEGASNTRPPLLDGSNYSYWKAKMQIYIKAQDEKAWKTIEKGWRLPTKLVGEGDDEKIVEKPDTEWIEEEEKLSNCNSKALNAIFGGVDEEQFRRISACTTAQEAWKILEVHYEGTESVRVSVTRCLPLSSNL
;
A
#
# COMPACT_ATOMS: atom_id res chain seq x y z
N MET A 1 -9.08 -25.63 25.05
CA MET A 1 -9.10 -26.26 23.72
C MET A 1 -9.91 -25.35 22.81
N ALA A 2 -9.27 -24.37 22.17
CA ALA A 2 -9.96 -23.48 21.23
C ALA A 2 -10.29 -24.28 19.97
N SER A 3 -11.56 -24.26 19.57
CA SER A 3 -12.07 -24.97 18.41
C SER A 3 -11.45 -24.41 17.13
N TYR A 4 -10.71 -25.24 16.40
CA TYR A 4 -10.34 -24.96 15.00
C TYR A 4 -11.63 -24.88 14.19
N MET A 5 -12.07 -23.66 13.85
CA MET A 5 -13.12 -23.50 12.86
C MET A 5 -12.56 -23.99 11.53
N LYS A 6 -13.18 -25.05 10.99
CA LYS A 6 -12.96 -25.50 9.62
C LYS A 6 -13.71 -24.52 8.72
N GLU A 7 -13.06 -23.42 8.35
CA GLU A 7 -13.68 -22.31 7.62
C GLU A 7 -14.17 -22.73 6.23
N GLY A 8 -15.49 -22.75 6.07
CA GLY A 8 -16.11 -22.41 4.79
C GLY A 8 -15.87 -20.92 4.54
N ALA A 9 -15.35 -20.58 3.36
CA ALA A 9 -14.80 -19.27 3.02
C ALA A 9 -15.84 -18.13 3.14
N SER A 10 -15.90 -17.49 4.31
CA SER A 10 -16.49 -16.16 4.40
C SER A 10 -15.53 -15.13 3.82
N ASN A 11 -15.99 -14.37 2.83
CA ASN A 11 -15.24 -13.21 2.30
C ASN A 11 -15.51 -11.94 3.13
N THR A 12 -16.21 -12.03 4.26
CA THR A 12 -16.55 -10.83 5.07
C THR A 12 -15.44 -10.43 6.04
N ARG A 13 -14.59 -11.37 6.46
CA ARG A 13 -13.49 -11.11 7.39
C ARG A 13 -12.14 -11.22 6.68
N PRO A 14 -11.18 -10.32 6.93
CA PRO A 14 -9.83 -10.48 6.41
C PRO A 14 -9.21 -11.79 6.96
N PRO A 15 -8.43 -12.53 6.15
CA PRO A 15 -7.65 -13.66 6.66
C PRO A 15 -6.63 -13.15 7.68
N LEU A 16 -6.40 -13.92 8.75
CA LEU A 16 -5.41 -13.57 9.77
C LEU A 16 -4.04 -14.15 9.42
N LEU A 17 -3.00 -13.30 9.42
CA LEU A 17 -1.60 -13.68 9.32
C LEU A 17 -1.04 -13.97 10.71
N ASP A 18 -0.57 -15.20 10.94
CA ASP A 18 -0.10 -15.69 12.25
C ASP A 18 1.39 -16.04 12.29
N GLY A 19 2.16 -15.64 11.27
CA GLY A 19 3.57 -16.01 11.14
C GLY A 19 3.85 -17.27 10.36
N SER A 20 2.90 -18.22 10.27
CA SER A 20 3.13 -19.53 9.65
C SER A 20 2.45 -19.69 8.29
N ASN A 21 1.49 -18.84 7.97
CA ASN A 21 0.54 -19.03 6.86
C ASN A 21 0.65 -17.99 5.74
N TYR A 22 1.82 -17.33 5.58
CA TYR A 22 1.95 -16.17 4.69
C TYR A 22 1.48 -16.39 3.25
N SER A 23 1.87 -17.48 2.58
CA SER A 23 1.45 -17.72 1.18
C SER A 23 -0.07 -17.84 1.02
N TYR A 24 -0.74 -18.47 2.00
CA TYR A 24 -2.21 -18.54 2.04
C TYR A 24 -2.82 -17.16 2.32
N TRP A 25 -2.30 -16.47 3.33
CA TRP A 25 -2.74 -15.12 3.69
C TRP A 25 -2.62 -14.15 2.53
N LYS A 26 -1.48 -14.12 1.83
CA LYS A 26 -1.19 -13.23 0.69
C LYS A 26 -2.26 -13.39 -0.40
N ALA A 27 -2.51 -14.62 -0.81
CA ALA A 27 -3.50 -14.93 -1.85
C ALA A 27 -4.93 -14.54 -1.40
N LYS A 28 -5.32 -14.88 -0.16
CA LYS A 28 -6.67 -14.59 0.35
C LYS A 28 -6.88 -13.10 0.63
N MET A 29 -5.87 -12.40 1.13
CA MET A 29 -5.93 -10.96 1.41
C MET A 29 -6.05 -10.15 0.12
N GLN A 30 -5.30 -10.53 -0.93
CA GLN A 30 -5.45 -9.92 -2.24
C GLN A 30 -6.90 -10.03 -2.76
N ILE A 31 -7.50 -11.21 -2.68
CA ILE A 31 -8.91 -11.42 -3.08
C ILE A 31 -9.85 -10.58 -2.21
N TYR A 32 -9.62 -10.54 -0.90
CA TYR A 32 -10.43 -9.78 0.05
C TYR A 32 -10.42 -8.28 -0.27
N ILE A 33 -9.25 -7.68 -0.50
CA ILE A 33 -9.12 -6.25 -0.82
C ILE A 33 -9.79 -5.95 -2.17
N LYS A 34 -9.57 -6.79 -3.19
CA LYS A 34 -10.22 -6.64 -4.50
C LYS A 34 -11.74 -6.71 -4.42
N ALA A 35 -12.26 -7.61 -3.60
CA ALA A 35 -13.70 -7.74 -3.38
C ALA A 35 -14.32 -6.51 -2.70
N GLN A 36 -13.56 -5.78 -1.88
CA GLN A 36 -14.00 -4.51 -1.31
C GLN A 36 -13.95 -3.38 -2.35
N ASP A 37 -12.84 -3.25 -3.07
CA ASP A 37 -12.62 -2.23 -4.10
C ASP A 37 -11.39 -2.57 -4.95
N GLU A 38 -11.56 -2.79 -6.25
CA GLU A 38 -10.42 -3.06 -7.15
C GLU A 38 -9.43 -1.89 -7.17
N LYS A 39 -9.87 -0.65 -6.92
CA LYS A 39 -8.96 0.50 -6.83
C LYS A 39 -8.12 0.47 -5.55
N ALA A 40 -8.62 -0.11 -4.46
CA ALA A 40 -7.85 -0.30 -3.24
C ALA A 40 -6.71 -1.29 -3.44
N TRP A 41 -6.90 -2.35 -4.23
CA TRP A 41 -5.76 -3.21 -4.61
C TRP A 41 -4.74 -2.45 -5.47
N LYS A 42 -5.20 -1.63 -6.41
CA LYS A 42 -4.31 -0.84 -7.27
C LYS A 42 -3.44 0.17 -6.50
N THR A 43 -3.87 0.67 -5.34
CA THR A 43 -3.04 1.56 -4.51
C THR A 43 -1.89 0.80 -3.82
N ILE A 44 -2.03 -0.50 -3.57
CA ILE A 44 -0.92 -1.36 -3.11
C ILE A 44 0.08 -1.56 -4.24
N GLU A 45 -0.39 -1.92 -5.45
CA GLU A 45 0.49 -2.19 -6.60
C GLU A 45 1.26 -0.95 -7.06
N LYS A 46 0.56 0.16 -7.25
CA LYS A 46 1.13 1.39 -7.81
C LYS A 46 1.73 2.32 -6.77
N GLY A 47 1.27 2.19 -5.53
CA GLY A 47 1.53 3.16 -4.47
C GLY A 47 0.55 4.31 -4.54
N TRP A 48 0.07 4.72 -3.38
CA TRP A 48 -0.59 6.01 -3.21
C TRP A 48 0.45 7.04 -2.75
N ARG A 49 0.29 8.28 -3.21
CA ARG A 49 1.10 9.42 -2.79
C ARG A 49 0.17 10.55 -2.40
N LEU A 50 0.61 11.32 -1.42
CA LEU A 50 -0.11 12.52 -1.01
C LEU A 50 -0.21 13.50 -2.19
N PRO A 51 -1.38 14.09 -2.45
CA PRO A 51 -1.55 15.15 -3.43
C PRO A 51 -0.60 16.31 -3.20
N THR A 52 -0.03 16.84 -4.28
CA THR A 52 0.91 17.97 -4.24
C THR A 52 0.49 19.04 -5.24
N LYS A 53 1.00 20.26 -5.05
CA LYS A 53 0.81 21.39 -5.95
C LYS A 53 2.12 22.16 -6.13
N LEU A 54 2.27 22.81 -7.28
CA LEU A 54 3.32 23.79 -7.51
C LEU A 54 2.90 25.14 -6.92
N VAL A 55 3.84 25.78 -6.22
CA VAL A 55 3.67 27.12 -5.65
C VAL A 55 4.93 27.92 -5.96
N GLY A 56 4.78 29.21 -6.26
CA GLY A 56 5.87 30.08 -6.72
C GLY A 56 5.74 30.41 -8.20
N GLU A 57 6.64 31.25 -8.70
CA GLU A 57 6.72 31.63 -10.11
C GLU A 57 8.19 31.63 -10.56
N GLY A 58 8.48 31.14 -11.76
CA GLY A 58 9.82 31.14 -12.33
C GLY A 58 10.80 30.25 -11.55
N ASP A 59 11.98 30.77 -11.22
CA ASP A 59 13.04 30.00 -10.54
C ASP A 59 12.69 29.65 -9.07
N ASP A 60 11.62 30.23 -8.51
CA ASP A 60 11.14 29.97 -7.14
C ASP A 60 10.04 28.89 -7.05
N GLU A 61 9.76 28.18 -8.16
CA GLU A 61 8.77 27.08 -8.16
C GLU A 61 9.17 25.95 -7.21
N LYS A 62 8.26 25.61 -6.29
CA LYS A 62 8.41 24.48 -5.36
C LYS A 62 7.18 23.59 -5.36
N ILE A 63 7.41 22.29 -5.23
CA ILE A 63 6.36 21.30 -5.00
C ILE A 63 6.09 21.24 -3.49
N VAL A 64 4.85 21.50 -3.10
CA VAL A 64 4.40 21.40 -1.71
C VAL A 64 3.20 20.46 -1.62
N GLU A 65 2.96 19.92 -0.42
CA GLU A 65 1.76 19.13 -0.14
C GLU A 65 0.51 19.99 -0.30
N LYS A 66 -0.48 19.44 -0.99
CA LYS A 66 -1.76 20.09 -1.20
C LYS A 66 -2.61 19.86 0.05
N PRO A 67 -3.18 20.90 0.69
CA PRO A 67 -4.08 20.71 1.82
C PRO A 67 -5.34 19.97 1.39
N ASP A 68 -5.89 19.11 2.26
CA ASP A 68 -7.05 18.24 1.97
C ASP A 68 -8.27 19.00 1.43
N THR A 69 -8.45 20.26 1.84
CA THR A 69 -9.54 21.13 1.36
C THR A 69 -9.45 21.50 -0.13
N GLU A 70 -8.27 21.34 -0.73
CA GLU A 70 -8.03 21.62 -2.16
C GLU A 70 -7.99 20.34 -3.00
N TRP A 71 -8.14 19.17 -2.39
CA TRP A 71 -8.11 17.90 -3.12
C TRP A 71 -9.28 17.81 -4.08
N ILE A 72 -9.00 17.33 -5.29
CA ILE A 72 -10.06 17.00 -6.23
C ILE A 72 -10.66 15.63 -5.89
N GLU A 73 -11.87 15.38 -6.38
CA GLU A 73 -12.62 14.14 -6.10
C GLU A 73 -11.80 12.87 -6.41
N GLU A 74 -10.97 12.90 -7.45
CA GLU A 74 -10.10 11.76 -7.82
C GLU A 74 -8.97 11.51 -6.81
N GLU A 75 -8.37 12.57 -6.27
CA GLU A 75 -7.31 12.50 -5.25
C GLU A 75 -7.87 11.97 -3.94
N GLU A 76 -9.04 12.47 -3.53
CA GLU A 76 -9.76 11.99 -2.35
C GLU A 76 -10.17 10.52 -2.51
N LYS A 77 -10.71 10.13 -3.67
CA LYS A 77 -11.04 8.72 -3.98
C LYS A 77 -9.81 7.81 -3.86
N LEU A 78 -8.65 8.24 -4.37
CA LEU A 78 -7.42 7.46 -4.26
C LEU A 78 -6.92 7.35 -2.82
N SER A 79 -6.99 8.43 -2.03
CA SER A 79 -6.67 8.41 -0.60
C SER A 79 -7.57 7.44 0.16
N ASN A 80 -8.88 7.51 -0.08
CA ASN A 80 -9.85 6.58 0.51
C ASN A 80 -9.57 5.11 0.13
N CYS A 81 -9.16 4.86 -1.12
CA CYS A 81 -8.76 3.51 -1.55
C CYS A 81 -7.51 3.01 -0.83
N ASN A 82 -6.50 3.86 -0.62
CA ASN A 82 -5.33 3.53 0.19
C ASN A 82 -5.72 3.21 1.64
N SER A 83 -6.56 4.04 2.26
CA SER A 83 -7.04 3.82 3.63
C SER A 83 -7.81 2.51 3.78
N LYS A 84 -8.68 2.16 2.82
CA LYS A 84 -9.38 0.85 2.80
C LYS A 84 -8.40 -0.31 2.74
N ALA A 85 -7.42 -0.25 1.84
CA ALA A 85 -6.42 -1.29 1.68
C ALA A 85 -5.55 -1.44 2.93
N LEU A 86 -5.09 -0.32 3.51
CA LEU A 86 -4.28 -0.33 4.73
C LEU A 86 -5.07 -0.90 5.91
N ASN A 87 -6.32 -0.50 6.07
CA ASN A 87 -7.20 -1.05 7.11
C ASN A 87 -7.43 -2.56 6.95
N ALA A 88 -7.61 -3.05 5.71
CA ALA A 88 -7.74 -4.48 5.46
C ALA A 88 -6.47 -5.26 5.84
N ILE A 89 -5.29 -4.72 5.53
CA ILE A 89 -4.00 -5.32 5.93
C ILE A 89 -3.88 -5.32 7.46
N PHE A 90 -4.09 -4.18 8.12
CA PHE A 90 -4.00 -4.06 9.59
C PHE A 90 -5.00 -4.96 10.31
N GLY A 91 -6.21 -5.10 9.79
CA GLY A 91 -7.23 -6.00 10.34
C GLY A 91 -6.98 -7.48 10.06
N GLY A 92 -6.07 -7.81 9.16
CA GLY A 92 -5.72 -9.18 8.78
C GLY A 92 -4.39 -9.67 9.31
N VAL A 93 -3.78 -8.97 10.27
CA VAL A 93 -2.51 -9.37 10.88
C VAL A 93 -2.68 -9.60 12.38
N ASP A 94 -1.90 -10.52 12.95
CA ASP A 94 -1.79 -10.66 14.40
C ASP A 94 -1.00 -9.49 15.03
N GLU A 95 -0.89 -9.48 16.36
CA GLU A 95 -0.19 -8.43 17.10
C GLU A 95 1.30 -8.31 16.73
N GLU A 96 1.96 -9.43 16.45
CA GLU A 96 3.37 -9.44 16.13
C GLU A 96 3.62 -8.84 14.74
N GLN A 97 2.80 -9.20 13.77
CA GLN A 97 2.84 -8.68 12.42
C GLN A 97 2.39 -7.22 12.38
N PHE A 98 1.35 -6.85 13.15
CA PHE A 98 0.92 -5.47 13.29
C PHE A 98 2.05 -4.56 13.77
N ARG A 99 2.81 -4.97 14.80
CA ARG A 99 3.97 -4.20 15.29
C ARG A 99 5.03 -3.95 14.22
N ARG A 100 5.17 -4.82 13.22
CA ARG A 100 6.12 -4.62 12.11
C ARG A 100 5.68 -3.52 11.15
N ILE A 101 4.38 -3.36 10.95
CA ILE A 101 3.79 -2.46 9.96
C ILE A 101 3.07 -1.25 10.58
N SER A 102 3.09 -1.11 11.91
CA SER A 102 2.29 -0.11 12.62
C SER A 102 2.68 1.34 12.32
N ALA A 103 3.90 1.56 11.82
CA ALA A 103 4.37 2.89 11.41
C ALA A 103 4.03 3.23 9.94
N CYS A 104 3.53 2.27 9.16
CA CYS A 104 3.23 2.48 7.75
C CYS A 104 2.02 3.41 7.58
N THR A 105 2.15 4.36 6.66
CA THR A 105 1.06 5.29 6.30
C THR A 105 0.39 4.92 4.98
N THR A 106 1.01 4.02 4.21
CA THR A 106 0.46 3.53 2.93
C THR A 106 0.27 2.02 2.94
N ALA A 107 -0.78 1.56 2.27
CA ALA A 107 -1.05 0.13 2.11
C ALA A 107 0.09 -0.59 1.37
N GLN A 108 0.71 0.08 0.39
CA GLN A 108 1.86 -0.43 -0.34
C GLN A 108 3.04 -0.71 0.59
N GLU A 109 3.38 0.24 1.47
CA GLU A 109 4.50 0.08 2.40
C GLU A 109 4.26 -1.09 3.35
N ALA A 110 3.08 -1.15 3.96
CA ALA A 110 2.71 -2.25 4.85
C ALA A 110 2.78 -3.62 4.14
N TRP A 111 2.22 -3.71 2.93
CA TRP A 111 2.25 -4.93 2.12
C TRP A 111 3.69 -5.35 1.80
N LYS A 112 4.53 -4.40 1.38
CA LYS A 112 5.92 -4.67 1.00
C LYS A 112 6.79 -5.10 2.18
N ILE A 113 6.58 -4.54 3.37
CA ILE A 113 7.28 -4.98 4.58
C ILE A 113 6.95 -6.45 4.88
N LEU A 114 5.68 -6.83 4.80
CA LEU A 114 5.28 -8.23 5.00
C LEU A 114 5.87 -9.13 3.90
N GLU A 115 5.81 -8.71 2.65
CA GLU A 115 6.42 -9.46 1.53
C GLU A 115 7.91 -9.71 1.73
N VAL A 116 8.68 -8.65 2.05
CA VAL A 116 10.11 -8.77 2.34
C VAL A 116 10.38 -9.65 3.57
N HIS A 117 9.53 -9.59 4.60
CA HIS A 117 9.69 -10.38 5.81
C HIS A 117 9.57 -11.89 5.55
N TYR A 118 8.58 -12.30 4.75
CA TYR A 118 8.26 -13.72 4.56
C TYR A 118 8.86 -14.35 3.30
N GLU A 119 9.02 -13.58 2.23
CA GLU A 119 9.60 -14.06 0.95
C GLU A 119 11.07 -13.69 0.81
N GLY A 120 11.59 -12.81 1.68
CA GLY A 120 12.95 -12.28 1.58
C GLY A 120 13.07 -11.18 0.52
N THR A 121 14.26 -10.58 0.41
CA THR A 121 14.54 -9.55 -0.60
C THR A 121 14.94 -10.20 -1.93
N GLU A 122 14.01 -10.77 -2.69
CA GLU A 122 14.28 -11.05 -4.10
C GLU A 122 14.30 -9.75 -4.91
N SER A 123 15.48 -9.12 -4.92
CA SER A 123 15.99 -8.10 -5.85
C SER A 123 15.05 -6.97 -6.31
N VAL A 124 15.43 -5.76 -5.92
CA VAL A 124 15.08 -4.49 -6.56
C VAL A 124 15.14 -4.59 -8.08
N ARG A 125 13.98 -4.61 -8.73
CA ARG A 125 13.81 -4.13 -10.11
C ARG A 125 12.99 -2.85 -10.12
N VAL A 126 13.40 -1.90 -9.27
CA VAL A 126 13.15 -0.49 -9.57
C VAL A 126 14.18 -0.13 -10.63
N SER A 127 13.81 -0.26 -11.90
CA SER A 127 14.45 0.52 -12.95
C SER A 127 14.18 1.99 -12.62
N VAL A 128 14.99 2.56 -11.73
CA VAL A 128 15.24 3.98 -11.71
C VAL A 128 15.91 4.23 -13.05
N THR A 129 15.12 4.48 -14.09
CA THR A 129 15.61 5.15 -15.29
C THR A 129 16.11 6.49 -14.80
N ARG A 130 17.40 6.49 -14.48
CA ARG A 130 18.20 7.67 -14.23
C ARG A 130 17.99 8.55 -15.46
N CYS A 131 17.16 9.57 -15.32
CA CYS A 131 17.26 10.76 -16.16
C CYS A 131 18.72 11.21 -16.04
N LEU A 132 19.51 10.92 -17.07
CA LEU A 132 20.75 11.65 -17.26
C LEU A 132 20.35 13.02 -17.83
N PRO A 133 20.84 14.12 -17.26
CA PRO A 133 20.56 15.44 -17.79
C PRO A 133 21.18 15.57 -19.18
N LEU A 134 20.48 16.32 -20.04
CA LEU A 134 20.97 16.82 -21.31
C LEU A 134 22.31 17.54 -21.08
N SER A 135 23.42 16.98 -21.55
CA SER A 135 24.61 17.77 -21.83
C SER A 135 24.63 18.09 -23.31
N SER A 136 24.16 19.31 -23.60
CA SER A 136 24.59 20.12 -24.73
C SER A 136 26.10 20.06 -24.89
N ASN A 137 26.59 19.87 -26.11
CA ASN A 137 27.90 20.33 -26.53
C ASN A 137 27.80 20.80 -27.99
N LEU A 138 28.44 21.95 -28.22
CA LEU A 138 28.59 22.70 -29.47
C LEU A 138 28.87 21.82 -30.70
#